data_AF-M5CDQ8-F1
#
_entry.id   AF-M5CDQ8-F1
#
_cell.length_a   1.000
_cell.length_b   1.000
_cell.length_c   1.000
_cell.angle_alpha   90.00
_cell.angle_beta   90.00
_cell.angle_gamma   90.00
#
_symmetry.space_group_name_H-M   'P 1'
#
loop_
_entity.id
_entity.type
_entity.pdbx_description
1 polymer ?
#
loop_
_entity_poly.entity_id
_entity_poly.type
_entity_poly.pdbx_seq_one_letter_code
_entity_poly.pdbx_strand_id
1 'polypeptide(L)'
;MLDGSTPKTGKIWKKVALQFRYDNRTMTHEFLVSPIGQHSAILGIKWLEKEQPEIDWSLRQLSFPIPQSTFAYIAQEEEADTEPLKDIPLQYHEFAKVFGEEEFNKLPPH
;
A
#
# COMPACT_ATOMS: atom_id res chain seq x y z
N MET A 1 -0.48 21.42 -31.21
CA MET A 1 0.11 20.61 -30.12
C MET A 1 -1.04 19.96 -29.36
N LEU A 2 -0.79 18.97 -28.49
CA LEU A 2 -1.87 18.25 -27.78
C LEU A 2 -2.68 19.17 -26.84
N ASP A 3 -2.18 20.37 -26.56
CA ASP A 3 -2.79 21.44 -25.77
C ASP A 3 -3.44 22.56 -26.61
N GLY A 4 -3.56 22.40 -27.93
CA GLY A 4 -4.17 23.40 -28.82
C GLY A 4 -3.23 24.54 -29.27
N SER A 5 -1.98 24.59 -28.80
CA SER A 5 -1.01 25.61 -29.23
C SER A 5 -0.38 25.31 -30.61
N THR A 6 0.12 26.34 -31.29
CA THR A 6 0.77 26.19 -32.62
C THR A 6 2.14 25.50 -32.49
N PRO A 7 2.38 24.36 -33.18
CA PRO A 7 3.62 23.61 -33.03
C PRO A 7 4.82 24.36 -33.63
N LYS A 8 5.90 24.53 -32.86
CA LYS A 8 7.13 25.17 -33.37
C LYS A 8 8.08 24.23 -34.11
N THR A 9 8.03 22.91 -33.92
CA THR A 9 8.66 21.86 -34.76
C THR A 9 8.33 20.50 -34.13
N GLY A 10 7.61 19.63 -34.85
CA GLY A 10 7.06 18.36 -34.34
C GLY A 10 7.97 17.14 -34.52
N LYS A 11 9.25 17.23 -34.16
CA LYS A 11 10.11 16.03 -34.13
C LYS A 11 10.11 15.42 -32.72
N ILE A 12 10.19 14.11 -32.65
CA ILE A 12 10.45 13.35 -31.43
C ILE A 12 11.94 13.08 -31.44
N TRP A 13 12.65 13.51 -30.39
CA TRP A 13 14.13 13.58 -30.46
C TRP A 13 14.83 12.68 -29.45
N LYS A 14 14.12 12.14 -28.45
CA LYS A 14 14.71 11.34 -27.38
C LYS A 14 13.67 10.47 -26.69
N LYS A 15 14.10 9.28 -26.25
CA LYS A 15 13.37 8.43 -25.32
C LYS A 15 14.11 8.45 -23.99
N VAL A 16 13.41 8.67 -22.88
CA VAL A 16 14.01 8.80 -21.53
C VAL A 16 13.18 8.02 -20.51
N ALA A 17 13.84 7.36 -19.56
CA ALA A 17 13.16 6.79 -18.40
C ALA A 17 12.97 7.90 -17.36
N LEU A 18 11.72 8.17 -16.98
CA LEU A 18 11.39 9.13 -15.92
C LEU A 18 10.77 8.38 -14.76
N GLN A 19 11.23 8.74 -13.56
CA GLN A 19 10.63 8.32 -12.31
C GLN A 19 9.75 9.44 -11.77
N PHE A 20 8.54 9.10 -11.35
CA PHE A 20 7.60 10.03 -10.71
C PHE A 20 6.85 9.34 -9.58
N ARG A 21 6.27 10.15 -8.68
CA ARG A 21 5.53 9.65 -7.51
C ARG A 21 4.11 10.21 -7.52
N TYR A 22 3.13 9.33 -7.31
CA TYR A 22 1.72 9.68 -7.17
C TYR A 22 1.06 8.71 -6.19
N ASP A 23 0.18 9.20 -5.32
CA ASP A 23 -0.58 8.39 -4.36
C ASP A 23 0.31 7.39 -3.56
N ASN A 24 1.42 7.92 -3.04
CA ASN A 24 2.46 7.17 -2.32
C ASN A 24 3.12 6.02 -3.10
N ARG A 25 2.92 5.93 -4.42
CA ARG A 25 3.59 4.97 -5.32
C ARG A 25 4.64 5.66 -6.17
N THR A 26 5.82 5.09 -6.24
CA THR A 26 6.90 5.54 -7.14
C THR A 26 6.92 4.66 -8.38
N MET A 27 6.84 5.28 -9.56
CA MET A 27 6.72 4.59 -10.84
C MET A 27 7.81 5.09 -11.80
N THR A 28 8.35 4.17 -12.61
CA THR A 28 9.35 4.49 -13.63
C THR A 28 8.87 4.02 -14.99
N HIS A 29 8.77 4.94 -15.94
CA HIS A 29 8.29 4.66 -17.30
C HIS A 29 9.13 5.39 -18.35
N GLU A 30 9.12 4.86 -19.57
CA GLU A 30 9.82 5.48 -20.69
C GLU A 30 8.91 6.50 -21.40
N PHE A 31 9.41 7.72 -21.55
CA PHE A 31 8.72 8.83 -22.21
C PHE A 31 9.41 9.22 -23.51
N LEU A 32 8.61 9.66 -24.47
CA LEU A 32 9.08 10.32 -25.68
C LEU A 32 9.13 11.83 -25.44
N VAL A 33 10.29 12.44 -25.71
CA VAL A 33 10.49 13.87 -25.50
C VAL A 33 10.09 14.63 -26.76
N SER A 34 9.09 15.49 -26.61
CA SER A 34 8.66 16.42 -27.65
C SER A 34 8.11 17.70 -27.00
N PRO A 35 8.07 18.83 -27.73
CA PRO A 35 7.31 19.99 -27.29
C PRO A 35 5.83 19.61 -27.21
N ILE A 36 5.27 19.52 -26.00
CA ILE A 36 3.86 19.17 -25.75
C ILE A 36 3.02 20.32 -25.19
N GLY A 37 3.65 21.47 -24.97
CA GLY A 37 2.95 22.72 -24.65
C GLY A 37 3.01 23.03 -23.17
N GLN A 38 1.85 23.33 -22.55
CA GLN A 38 1.79 23.70 -21.13
C GLN A 38 1.94 22.53 -20.16
N HIS A 39 1.82 21.29 -20.63
CA HIS A 39 1.93 20.10 -19.80
C HIS A 39 3.39 19.62 -19.70
N SER A 40 3.79 19.14 -18.52
CA SER A 40 5.14 18.59 -18.32
C SER A 40 5.28 17.16 -18.84
N ALA A 41 4.21 16.36 -18.76
CA ALA A 41 4.17 14.98 -19.24
C ALA A 41 2.72 14.57 -19.56
N ILE A 42 2.56 13.57 -20.43
CA ILE A 42 1.26 12.97 -20.76
C ILE A 42 1.37 11.46 -20.53
N LEU A 43 0.49 10.93 -19.68
CA LEU A 43 0.37 9.50 -19.42
C LEU A 43 -0.68 8.92 -20.37
N GLY A 44 -0.21 8.22 -21.40
CA GLY A 44 -1.08 7.60 -22.40
C GLY A 44 -1.57 6.21 -22.01
N ILE A 45 -2.21 5.53 -22.96
CA ILE A 45 -2.85 4.22 -22.75
C ILE A 45 -1.90 3.13 -22.23
N LYS A 46 -0.64 3.12 -22.67
CA LYS A 46 0.37 2.15 -22.19
C LYS A 46 0.62 2.24 -20.69
N TRP A 47 0.53 3.45 -20.13
CA TRP A 47 0.66 3.66 -18.70
C TRP A 47 -0.59 3.15 -17.96
N LEU A 48 -1.79 3.46 -18.51
CA LEU A 48 -3.07 3.01 -17.97
C LEU A 48 -3.17 1.47 -17.92
N GLU A 49 -2.78 0.79 -18.99
CA GLU A 49 -2.78 -0.68 -19.07
C GLU A 49 -1.81 -1.33 -18.09
N LYS A 50 -0.67 -0.68 -17.83
CA LYS A 50 0.38 -1.24 -16.96
C LYS A 50 0.08 -1.01 -15.48
N GLU A 51 -0.28 0.20 -15.09
CA GLU A 51 -0.49 0.57 -13.68
C GLU A 51 -1.92 0.31 -13.20
N GLN A 52 -2.86 0.11 -14.13
CA GLN A 52 -4.28 -0.19 -13.88
C GLN A 52 -4.88 0.64 -12.73
N PRO A 53 -4.78 1.98 -12.81
CA PRO A 53 -5.39 2.82 -11.80
C PRO A 53 -6.91 2.82 -11.91
N GLU A 54 -7.58 3.11 -10.82
CA GLU A 54 -9.00 3.46 -10.82
C GLU A 54 -9.15 4.93 -11.21
N ILE A 55 -10.03 5.21 -12.17
CA ILE A 55 -10.27 6.57 -12.67
C ILE A 55 -11.72 6.94 -12.37
N ASP A 56 -11.90 7.92 -11.51
CA ASP A 56 -13.18 8.60 -11.36
C ASP A 56 -13.26 9.74 -12.37
N TRP A 57 -13.97 9.51 -13.48
CA TRP A 57 -14.16 10.49 -14.54
C TRP A 57 -15.01 11.70 -14.13
N SER A 58 -15.91 11.52 -13.15
CA SER A 58 -16.78 12.60 -12.66
C SER A 58 -16.00 13.56 -11.78
N LEU A 59 -15.17 13.02 -10.89
CA LEU A 59 -14.30 13.79 -10.00
C LEU A 59 -12.97 14.19 -10.66
N ARG A 60 -12.66 13.60 -11.81
CA ARG A 60 -11.35 13.71 -12.50
C ARG A 60 -10.20 13.31 -11.56
N GLN A 61 -10.42 12.27 -10.78
CA GLN A 61 -9.46 11.75 -9.82
C GLN A 61 -8.94 10.38 -10.26
N LEU A 62 -7.75 10.07 -9.78
CA LEU A 62 -7.09 8.82 -10.03
C LEU A 62 -6.63 8.24 -8.69
N SER A 63 -6.90 6.97 -8.45
CA SER A 63 -6.51 6.26 -7.23
C SER A 63 -5.95 4.89 -7.57
N PHE A 64 -5.23 4.30 -6.61
CA PHE A 64 -4.80 2.91 -6.74
C PHE A 64 -5.51 2.02 -5.71
N PRO A 65 -5.90 0.79 -6.10
CA PRO A 65 -6.48 -0.14 -5.16
C PRO A 65 -5.46 -0.44 -4.05
N ILE A 66 -5.89 -0.23 -2.81
CA ILE A 66 -5.13 -0.65 -1.64
C ILE A 66 -5.22 -2.18 -1.63
N PRO A 67 -4.09 -2.92 -1.65
CA PRO A 67 -4.16 -4.36 -1.47
C PRO A 67 -4.87 -4.60 -0.14
N GLN A 68 -5.98 -5.35 -0.15
CA GLN A 68 -6.67 -5.71 1.08
C GLN A 68 -5.66 -6.44 1.95
N SER A 69 -5.11 -5.73 2.93
CA SER A 69 -4.38 -6.36 4.01
C SER A 69 -5.38 -7.34 4.61
N THR A 70 -5.10 -8.63 4.49
CA THR A 70 -5.81 -9.65 5.25
C THR A 70 -5.88 -9.12 6.67
N PHE A 71 -7.10 -8.86 7.18
CA PHE A 71 -7.30 -8.40 8.53
C PHE A 71 -6.49 -9.33 9.42
N ALA A 72 -5.40 -8.84 10.02
CA ALA A 72 -4.72 -9.58 11.05
C ALA A 72 -5.77 -9.70 12.16
N TYR A 73 -6.24 -10.92 12.40
CA TYR A 73 -7.14 -11.19 13.52
C TYR A 73 -6.30 -10.93 14.77
N ILE A 74 -6.39 -9.72 15.31
CA ILE A 74 -5.84 -9.43 16.62
C ILE A 74 -6.68 -10.30 17.56
N ALA A 75 -6.08 -11.36 18.10
CA ALA A 75 -6.73 -12.20 19.08
C ALA A 75 -7.30 -11.30 20.18
N GLN A 76 -8.63 -11.29 20.32
CA GLN A 76 -9.30 -10.51 21.34
C GLN A 76 -8.99 -11.16 22.69
N GLU A 77 -8.71 -10.35 23.73
CA GLU A 77 -8.48 -10.79 25.12
C GLU A 77 -9.60 -11.69 25.70
N GLU A 78 -10.75 -11.77 25.04
CA GLU A 78 -11.96 -12.45 25.50
C GLU A 78 -12.00 -13.96 25.18
N GLU A 79 -10.98 -14.53 24.52
CA GLU A 79 -10.79 -15.99 24.40
C GLU A 79 -9.91 -16.57 25.53
N ALA A 80 -10.10 -16.11 26.77
CA ALA A 80 -9.54 -16.81 27.92
C ALA A 80 -10.28 -18.15 28.08
N ASP A 81 -9.64 -19.25 27.69
CA ASP A 81 -10.17 -20.60 27.88
C ASP A 81 -10.55 -20.81 29.36
N THR A 82 -11.77 -21.30 29.60
CA THR A 82 -12.28 -21.56 30.95
C THR A 82 -11.49 -22.65 31.68
N GLU A 83 -10.73 -23.47 30.95
CA GLU A 83 -9.88 -24.54 31.50
C GLU A 83 -8.43 -24.44 30.97
N PRO A 84 -7.66 -23.40 31.36
CA PRO A 84 -6.33 -23.12 30.77
C PRO A 84 -5.27 -24.20 31.05
N LEU A 85 -5.56 -25.14 31.96
CA LEU A 85 -4.65 -26.23 32.36
C LEU A 85 -4.91 -27.54 31.61
N LYS A 86 -5.97 -27.62 30.79
CA LYS A 86 -6.40 -28.86 30.14
C LYS A 86 -5.35 -29.42 29.19
N ASP A 87 -4.68 -28.53 28.45
CA ASP A 87 -3.63 -28.89 27.50
C ASP A 87 -2.22 -28.77 28.08
N ILE A 88 -2.09 -28.36 29.35
CA ILE A 88 -0.80 -28.19 30.03
C ILE A 88 -0.43 -29.48 30.77
N PRO A 89 0.78 -30.03 30.55
CA PRO A 89 1.25 -31.21 31.28
C PRO A 89 1.25 -31.00 32.80
N LEU A 90 0.83 -32.04 33.56
CA LEU A 90 0.64 -31.99 35.02
C LEU A 90 1.85 -31.44 35.79
N GLN A 91 3.07 -31.74 35.32
CA GLN A 91 4.31 -31.27 35.93
C GLN A 91 4.48 -29.74 35.92
N TYR A 92 3.71 -29.01 35.09
CA TYR A 92 3.72 -27.55 35.02
C TYR A 92 2.52 -26.91 35.74
N HIS A 93 1.62 -27.71 36.33
CA HIS A 93 0.45 -27.19 37.06
C HIS A 93 0.86 -26.40 38.31
N GLU A 94 2.04 -26.66 38.88
CA GLU A 94 2.62 -25.84 39.96
C GLU A 94 2.82 -24.37 39.53
N PHE A 95 2.96 -24.11 38.23
CA PHE A 95 3.12 -22.78 37.65
C PHE A 95 1.82 -22.25 37.01
N ALA A 96 0.66 -22.86 37.27
CA ALA A 96 -0.64 -22.45 36.73
C ALA A 96 -0.87 -20.93 36.87
N LYS A 97 -0.40 -20.35 37.98
CA LYS A 97 -0.48 -18.92 38.27
C LYS A 97 0.21 -18.03 37.22
N VAL A 98 1.27 -18.50 36.57
CA VAL A 98 2.02 -17.77 35.51
C VAL A 98 1.19 -17.63 34.23
N PHE A 99 0.31 -18.59 33.98
CA PHE A 99 -0.59 -18.61 32.83
C PHE A 99 -1.93 -17.94 33.12
N GLY A 100 -2.16 -17.48 34.35
CA GLY A 100 -3.33 -16.71 34.74
C GLY A 100 -3.17 -15.22 34.46
N GLU A 101 -4.28 -14.57 34.12
CA GLU A 101 -4.36 -13.14 33.78
C GLU A 101 -3.76 -12.22 34.88
N GLU A 102 -3.84 -12.62 36.15
CA GLU A 102 -3.37 -11.81 37.28
C GLU A 102 -1.86 -11.55 37.31
N GLU A 103 -1.03 -12.47 36.79
CA GLU A 103 0.43 -12.32 36.82
C GLU A 103 1.01 -11.92 35.46
N PHE A 104 0.30 -12.17 34.35
CA PHE A 104 0.72 -11.78 33.01
C PHE A 104 0.85 -10.25 32.85
N ASN A 105 -0.05 -9.51 33.50
CA ASN A 105 -0.10 -8.04 33.42
C ASN A 105 0.83 -7.31 34.41
N LYS A 106 1.64 -8.04 35.18
CA LYS A 106 2.57 -7.45 36.15
C LYS A 106 3.99 -7.49 35.61
N LEU A 107 4.60 -6.31 35.50
CA LEU A 107 6.02 -6.20 35.20
C LEU A 107 6.85 -6.73 36.38
N PRO A 108 7.98 -7.43 36.12
CA PRO A 108 8.84 -7.90 37.19
C PRO A 108 9.40 -6.71 38.00
N PRO A 109 9.49 -6.81 39.33
CA PRO A 109 10.09 -5.77 40.17
C PRO A 109 11.59 -5.63 39.85
N HIS A 110 12.07 -4.39 39.84
CA HIS A 110 13.47 -4.01 39.57
C HIS A 110 14.36 -4.10 40.81
#